data_AF-A0A482RCL5-F1
#
_entry.id   AF-A0A482RCL5-F1
#
_cell.length_a   1.000
_cell.length_b   1.000
_cell.length_c   1.000
_cell.angle_alpha   90.00
_cell.angle_beta   90.00
_cell.angle_gamma   90.00
#
_symmetry.space_group_name_H-M   'P 1'
#
loop_
_entity.id
_entity.type
_entity.pdbx_description
1 polymer ?
#
loop_
_entity_poly.entity_id
_entity_poly.type
_entity_poly.pdbx_seq_one_letter_code
_entity_poly.pdbx_strand_id
1 'polypeptide(L)'
;MCVATRHTHACTCACAHARTRARTTQLAQLPGLARATCRYDDTNPEAENEVYIRSQADNVAWMGWKPVRVTHSSDYFDELYELAIKLIKKGKAYVCHQTKEQMEASREIARARDGRSPNSPWRDRPVEESLREFEVMKSGGYETGKATLRLKIDMTSVNPTLWDPVAYRIKYVPHPMTGSKWCIYPSYDYSHCIIDSLEHIDYSLCTLEFEVRRDLYYWVLEQLDLYRPYVWEFARLNITHYMLSKRKILKIVRPCTRGSTCVRALVGVPERCSSRPRPRVCSVACR
;
A
#
# COMPACT_ATOMS: atom_id res chain seq x y z
N MET A 1 10.19 8.72 7.17
CA MET A 1 9.56 7.61 7.93
C MET A 1 8.10 7.93 8.24
N CYS A 2 7.19 7.38 7.42
CA CYS A 2 5.83 6.89 7.71
C CYS A 2 5.28 6.42 6.37
N VAL A 3 5.47 5.15 6.04
CA VAL A 3 4.76 4.55 4.90
C VAL A 3 3.42 4.09 5.43
N ALA A 4 2.36 4.81 5.06
CA ALA A 4 1.00 4.33 5.24
C ALA A 4 0.84 3.06 4.38
N THR A 5 1.06 1.88 4.97
CA THR A 5 0.83 0.61 4.29
C THR A 5 -0.62 0.53 3.82
N ARG A 6 -0.79 0.45 2.50
CA ARG A 6 -1.95 0.34 1.59
C ARG A 6 -3.16 -0.55 1.95
N HIS A 7 -3.34 -0.99 3.20
CA HIS A 7 -4.40 -1.95 3.56
C HIS A 7 -5.45 -1.47 4.55
N THR A 8 -5.48 -0.17 4.83
CA THR A 8 -6.41 0.42 5.79
C THR A 8 -7.01 1.74 5.31
N HIS A 9 -7.32 1.86 4.01
CA HIS A 9 -8.26 2.88 3.55
C HIS A 9 -9.53 2.79 4.39
N ALA A 10 -10.00 3.86 5.00
CA ALA A 10 -11.24 3.95 5.79
C ALA A 10 -11.33 3.06 7.05
N CYS A 11 -11.43 3.73 8.21
CA CYS A 11 -12.03 3.17 9.43
C CYS A 11 -11.32 1.92 9.99
N THR A 12 -10.00 1.96 10.10
CA THR A 12 -9.28 1.08 11.04
C THR A 12 -9.05 1.96 12.25
N CYS A 13 -9.77 1.70 13.35
CA CYS A 13 -9.83 2.49 14.58
C CYS A 13 -8.49 3.19 14.87
N ALA A 14 -8.51 4.50 15.20
CA ALA A 14 -7.34 5.35 15.43
C ALA A 14 -6.24 4.65 16.26
N CYS A 15 -6.64 3.75 17.17
CA CYS A 15 -5.77 2.92 17.99
C CYS A 15 -4.81 2.00 17.20
N ALA A 16 -5.24 1.33 16.12
CA ALA A 16 -4.39 0.38 15.37
C ALA A 16 -3.19 1.07 14.72
N HIS A 17 -3.43 2.27 14.18
CA HIS A 17 -2.39 3.11 13.59
C HIS A 17 -1.64 3.93 14.64
N ALA A 18 -2.20 4.13 15.84
CA ALA A 18 -1.55 4.87 16.91
C ALA A 18 -0.22 4.23 17.30
N ARG A 19 -0.05 2.90 17.27
CA ARG A 19 1.27 2.29 17.57
C ARG A 19 2.32 2.61 16.51
N THR A 20 1.98 2.48 15.23
CA THR A 20 2.88 2.83 14.13
C THR A 20 3.25 4.31 14.19
N ARG A 21 2.24 5.17 14.32
CA ARG A 21 2.41 6.62 14.39
C ARG A 21 3.18 7.03 15.65
N ALA A 22 2.82 6.52 16.83
CA ALA A 22 3.52 6.82 18.07
C ALA A 22 4.97 6.34 18.05
N ARG A 23 5.29 5.16 17.48
CA ARG A 23 6.69 4.72 17.35
C ARG A 23 7.48 5.65 16.44
N THR A 24 6.94 5.97 15.27
CA THR A 24 7.56 6.92 14.34
C THR A 24 7.72 8.31 14.97
N THR A 25 6.70 8.79 15.68
CA THR A 25 6.71 10.10 16.35
C THR A 25 7.67 10.13 17.54
N GLN A 26 7.68 9.11 18.39
CA GLN A 26 8.60 9.01 19.52
C GLN A 26 10.05 9.00 19.03
N LEU A 27 10.35 8.23 17.98
CA LEU A 27 11.66 8.25 17.35
C LEU A 27 11.98 9.65 16.80
N ALA A 28 11.05 10.28 16.08
CA ALA A 28 11.19 11.62 15.51
C ALA A 28 11.24 12.77 16.53
N GLN A 29 10.85 12.54 17.78
CA GLN A 29 10.90 13.52 18.87
C GLN A 29 12.18 13.39 19.70
N LEU A 30 13.03 12.37 19.46
CA LEU A 30 14.33 12.27 20.10
C LEU A 30 15.22 13.45 19.66
N PRO A 31 15.76 14.23 20.62
CA PRO A 31 16.48 15.45 20.31
C PRO A 31 17.72 15.14 19.46
N GLY A 32 17.80 15.78 18.29
CA GLY A 32 19.01 15.86 17.47
C GLY A 32 19.17 14.88 16.31
N LEU A 33 18.29 13.88 16.11
CA LEU A 33 18.58 12.83 15.11
C LEU A 33 17.46 12.46 14.11
N ALA A 34 16.18 12.64 14.44
CA ALA A 34 15.13 11.98 13.66
C ALA A 34 14.08 12.94 13.11
N ARG A 35 13.83 12.87 11.81
CA ARG A 35 12.80 13.62 11.08
C ARG A 35 11.81 12.65 10.46
N ALA A 36 10.51 12.93 10.57
CA ALA A 36 9.48 12.07 10.02
C ALA A 36 8.65 12.79 8.95
N THR A 37 8.39 12.08 7.86
CA THR A 37 7.59 12.51 6.69
C THR A 37 6.25 11.82 6.79
N CYS A 38 5.17 12.54 6.52
CA CYS A 38 3.84 11.96 6.36
C CYS A 38 3.57 11.76 4.87
N ARG A 39 3.60 10.51 4.40
CA ARG A 39 3.27 10.20 3.01
C ARG A 39 1.88 9.59 2.90
N TYR A 40 1.03 10.16 2.05
CA TYR A 40 -0.21 9.54 1.62
C TYR A 40 0.09 8.53 0.51
N ASP A 41 -0.11 7.24 0.79
CA ASP A 41 0.02 6.18 -0.21
C ASP A 41 -1.25 6.08 -1.06
N ASP A 42 -1.42 7.06 -1.94
CA ASP A 42 -2.59 7.26 -2.81
C ASP A 42 -2.49 6.53 -4.15
N THR A 43 -1.59 5.55 -4.28
CA THR A 43 -1.33 4.82 -5.53
C THR A 43 -2.52 4.00 -6.09
N ASN A 44 -3.69 4.01 -5.45
CA ASN A 44 -4.91 3.35 -5.93
C ASN A 44 -6.08 4.36 -6.09
N PRO A 45 -6.50 4.68 -7.33
CA PRO A 45 -7.45 5.76 -7.60
C PRO A 45 -8.87 5.52 -7.03
N GLU A 46 -9.30 4.27 -6.88
CA GLU A 46 -10.67 3.93 -6.42
C GLU A 46 -10.87 4.06 -4.90
N ALA A 47 -9.78 3.99 -4.12
CA ALA A 47 -9.86 3.88 -2.67
C ALA A 47 -9.66 5.21 -1.95
N GLU A 48 -9.25 6.23 -2.70
CA GLU A 48 -8.91 7.54 -2.16
C GLU A 48 -10.12 8.46 -2.21
N ASN A 49 -10.53 8.92 -1.04
CA ASN A 49 -11.58 9.91 -0.85
C ASN A 49 -11.00 11.02 0.02
N GLU A 50 -11.22 12.26 -0.39
CA GLU A 50 -10.73 13.45 0.29
C GLU A 50 -11.09 13.47 1.80
N VAL A 51 -12.26 12.92 2.16
CA VAL A 51 -12.69 12.78 3.56
C VAL A 51 -11.70 11.95 4.38
N TYR A 52 -11.09 10.90 3.81
CA TYR A 52 -10.11 10.08 4.50
C TYR A 52 -8.75 10.77 4.60
N ILE A 53 -8.36 11.57 3.61
CA ILE A 53 -7.10 12.34 3.65
C ILE A 53 -7.18 13.38 4.77
N ARG A 54 -8.29 14.15 4.82
CA ARG A 54 -8.55 15.15 5.87
C ARG A 54 -8.61 14.50 7.26
N SER A 55 -9.40 13.44 7.43
CA SER A 55 -9.50 12.73 8.71
C SER A 55 -8.15 12.17 9.19
N GLN A 56 -7.28 11.73 8.28
CA GLN A 56 -5.94 11.27 8.66
C GLN A 56 -5.05 12.41 9.14
N ALA A 57 -5.12 13.58 8.50
CA ALA A 57 -4.40 14.78 8.92
C ALA A 57 -4.87 15.24 10.32
N ASP A 58 -6.18 15.30 10.55
CA ASP A 58 -6.76 15.68 11.83
C ASP A 58 -6.32 14.73 12.96
N ASN A 59 -6.30 13.42 12.69
CA ASN A 59 -5.81 12.43 13.65
C ASN A 59 -4.31 12.59 13.95
N VAL A 60 -3.49 12.93 12.95
CA VAL A 60 -2.06 13.23 13.15
C VAL A 60 -1.87 14.47 14.02
N ALA A 61 -2.58 15.55 13.71
CA ALA A 61 -2.54 16.78 14.47
C ALA A 61 -3.02 16.58 15.92
N TRP A 62 -4.10 15.81 16.10
CA TRP A 62 -4.65 15.49 17.43
C TRP A 62 -3.66 14.74 18.33
N MET A 63 -2.79 13.89 17.76
CA MET A 63 -1.72 13.22 18.51
C MET A 63 -0.52 14.13 18.85
N GLY A 64 -0.57 15.41 18.48
CA GLY A 64 0.50 16.38 18.75
C GLY A 64 1.74 16.21 17.87
N TRP A 65 1.64 15.45 16.77
CA TRP A 65 2.76 15.25 15.84
C TRP A 65 2.65 16.22 14.66
N LYS A 66 3.78 16.84 14.30
CA LYS A 66 3.92 17.65 13.07
C LYS A 66 4.95 16.99 12.16
N PRO A 67 4.56 16.54 10.95
CA PRO A 67 5.51 16.01 9.99
C PRO A 67 6.41 17.11 9.44
N VAL A 68 7.66 16.77 9.09
CA VAL A 68 8.61 17.70 8.45
C VAL A 68 8.21 17.99 7.01
N ARG A 69 7.62 16.98 6.34
CA ARG A 69 7.09 17.09 4.99
C ARG A 69 5.84 16.24 4.86
N VAL A 70 4.89 16.71 4.07
CA VAL A 70 3.71 15.95 3.63
C VAL A 70 3.88 15.69 2.14
N THR A 71 3.80 14.43 1.72
CA THR A 71 3.98 14.02 0.32
C THR A 71 2.89 13.07 -0.12
N HIS A 72 2.67 13.00 -1.43
CA HIS A 72 1.78 12.03 -2.05
C HIS A 72 2.60 11.06 -2.89
N SER A 73 2.24 9.77 -2.86
CA SER A 73 2.90 8.81 -3.76
C SER A 73 2.63 9.13 -5.23
N SER A 74 1.49 9.76 -5.53
CA SER A 74 1.11 10.22 -6.87
C SER A 74 1.99 11.33 -7.43
N ASP A 75 2.68 12.10 -6.57
CA ASP A 75 3.67 13.11 -6.99
C ASP A 75 4.84 12.47 -7.77
N TYR A 76 5.12 11.19 -7.51
CA TYR A 76 6.23 10.44 -8.10
C TYR A 76 5.83 9.55 -9.27
N PHE A 77 4.58 9.64 -9.80
CA PHE A 77 4.14 8.75 -10.88
C PHE A 77 4.97 8.88 -12.16
N ASP A 78 5.41 10.09 -12.51
CA ASP A 78 6.29 10.31 -13.65
C ASP A 78 7.65 9.60 -13.44
N GLU A 79 8.30 9.79 -12.29
CA GLU A 79 9.57 9.14 -11.96
C GLU A 79 9.46 7.61 -11.88
N LEU A 80 8.37 7.10 -11.29
CA LEU A 80 8.08 5.67 -11.22
C LEU A 80 7.94 5.05 -12.61
N TYR A 81 7.31 5.76 -13.54
CA TYR A 81 7.15 5.30 -14.91
C TYR A 81 8.50 5.26 -15.66
N GLU A 82 9.34 6.27 -15.50
CA GLU A 82 10.69 6.29 -16.09
C GLU A 82 11.59 5.18 -15.53
N LEU A 83 11.50 4.91 -14.22
CA LEU A 83 12.21 3.79 -13.60
C LEU A 83 11.68 2.44 -14.09
N ALA A 84 10.40 2.33 -14.43
CA ALA A 84 9.84 1.12 -15.03
C ALA A 84 10.41 0.89 -16.43
N ILE A 85 10.53 1.94 -17.24
CA ILE A 85 11.22 1.90 -18.53
C ILE A 85 12.68 1.44 -18.34
N LYS A 86 13.40 1.97 -17.35
CA LYS A 86 14.78 1.55 -17.04
C LYS A 86 14.87 0.05 -16.74
N LEU A 87 13.92 -0.51 -15.98
CA LEU A 87 13.87 -1.96 -15.70
C LEU A 87 13.59 -2.78 -16.96
N ILE A 88 12.68 -2.33 -17.81
CA ILE A 88 12.40 -3.00 -19.10
C ILE A 88 13.67 -3.01 -19.97
N LYS A 89 14.35 -1.87 -20.09
CA LYS A 89 15.61 -1.73 -20.84
C LYS A 89 16.73 -2.65 -20.30
N LYS A 90 16.77 -2.88 -18.99
CA LYS A 90 17.70 -3.83 -18.35
C LYS A 90 17.26 -5.30 -18.50
N GLY A 91 16.14 -5.60 -19.15
CA GLY A 91 15.58 -6.95 -19.26
C GLY A 91 15.04 -7.50 -17.93
N LYS A 92 14.75 -6.61 -16.96
CA LYS A 92 14.28 -6.95 -15.60
C LYS A 92 12.79 -6.73 -15.42
N ALA A 93 12.07 -6.34 -16.46
CA ALA A 93 10.62 -6.27 -16.48
C ALA A 93 10.11 -6.56 -17.90
N TYR A 94 8.88 -7.08 -17.99
CA TYR A 94 8.23 -7.40 -19.26
C TYR A 94 6.72 -7.18 -19.14
N VAL A 95 6.07 -6.86 -20.27
CA VAL A 95 4.61 -6.77 -20.33
C VAL A 95 4.04 -8.18 -20.51
N CYS A 96 2.98 -8.49 -19.76
CA CYS A 96 2.35 -9.79 -19.71
C CYS A 96 0.84 -9.66 -19.98
N HIS A 97 0.32 -10.50 -20.87
CA HIS A 97 -1.11 -10.54 -21.24
C HIS A 97 -1.86 -11.73 -20.61
N GLN A 98 -1.25 -12.44 -19.67
CA GLN A 98 -1.95 -13.48 -18.91
C GLN A 98 -3.15 -12.87 -18.16
N THR A 99 -4.27 -13.57 -18.20
CA THR A 99 -5.40 -13.25 -17.32
C THR A 99 -5.04 -13.54 -15.87
N LYS A 100 -5.85 -13.03 -14.93
CA LYS A 100 -5.64 -13.29 -13.51
C LYS A 100 -5.65 -14.78 -13.18
N GLU A 101 -6.56 -15.54 -13.80
CA GLU A 101 -6.70 -16.99 -13.62
C GLU A 101 -5.46 -17.72 -14.15
N GLN A 102 -4.93 -17.31 -15.30
CA GLN A 102 -3.70 -17.86 -15.86
C GLN A 102 -2.48 -17.56 -14.97
N MET A 103 -2.42 -16.36 -14.40
CA MET A 103 -1.36 -16.00 -13.44
C MET A 103 -1.45 -16.81 -12.14
N GLU A 104 -2.67 -17.09 -11.66
CA GLU A 104 -2.89 -17.95 -10.48
C GLU A 104 -2.46 -19.39 -10.78
N ALA A 105 -2.83 -19.94 -11.94
CA ALA A 105 -2.37 -21.25 -12.39
C ALA A 105 -0.83 -21.34 -12.50
N SER A 106 -0.17 -20.32 -13.06
CA SER A 106 1.31 -20.24 -13.08
C SER A 106 1.92 -20.27 -11.67
N ARG A 107 1.28 -19.62 -10.68
CA ARG A 107 1.73 -19.64 -9.29
C ARG A 107 1.48 -20.99 -8.62
N GLU A 108 0.41 -21.70 -8.97
CA GLU A 108 0.16 -23.06 -8.50
C GLU A 108 1.21 -24.05 -9.02
N ILE A 109 1.58 -23.93 -10.29
CA ILE A 109 2.69 -24.70 -10.88
C ILE A 109 4.01 -24.41 -10.13
N ALA A 110 4.31 -23.13 -9.86
CA ALA A 110 5.50 -22.75 -9.10
C ALA A 110 5.50 -23.33 -7.67
N ARG A 111 4.33 -23.42 -7.02
CA ARG A 111 4.17 -24.06 -5.70
C ARG A 111 4.37 -25.56 -5.73
N ALA A 112 3.86 -26.22 -6.77
CA ALA A 112 3.90 -27.68 -6.88
C ALA A 112 5.32 -28.22 -7.05
N ARG A 113 6.23 -27.44 -7.67
CA ARG A 113 7.62 -27.84 -7.96
C ARG A 113 7.72 -29.19 -8.68
N ASP A 114 6.79 -29.45 -9.58
CA ASP A 114 6.62 -30.72 -10.29
C ASP A 114 7.41 -30.80 -11.63
N GLY A 115 8.33 -29.86 -11.85
CA GLY A 115 9.16 -29.76 -13.06
C GLY A 115 8.51 -29.03 -14.23
N ARG A 116 7.22 -28.68 -14.17
CA ARG A 116 6.59 -27.82 -15.19
C ARG A 116 7.07 -26.38 -15.07
N SER A 117 7.30 -25.72 -16.20
CA SER A 117 7.70 -24.30 -16.21
C SER A 117 6.54 -23.40 -15.77
N PRO A 118 6.69 -22.62 -14.68
CA PRO A 118 5.68 -21.66 -14.25
C PRO A 118 5.75 -20.32 -15.00
N ASN A 119 6.71 -20.18 -15.91
CA ASN A 119 6.99 -18.91 -16.59
C ASN A 119 5.82 -18.48 -17.48
N SER A 120 5.62 -17.17 -17.55
CA SER A 120 4.68 -16.58 -18.50
C SER A 120 5.14 -16.83 -19.94
N PRO A 121 4.24 -17.11 -20.90
CA PRO A 121 4.60 -17.16 -22.32
C PRO A 121 5.28 -15.89 -22.84
N TRP A 122 5.00 -14.75 -22.21
CA TRP A 122 5.54 -13.43 -22.57
C TRP A 122 6.82 -13.06 -21.82
N ARG A 123 7.36 -13.95 -20.96
CA ARG A 123 8.51 -13.65 -20.08
C ARG A 123 9.80 -13.35 -20.84
N ASP A 124 9.99 -13.99 -21.99
CA ASP A 124 11.20 -13.88 -22.81
C ASP A 124 10.99 -13.03 -24.07
N ARG A 125 9.94 -12.19 -24.07
CA ARG A 125 9.71 -11.26 -25.17
C ARG A 125 10.84 -10.22 -25.27
N PRO A 126 11.18 -9.72 -26.47
CA PRO A 126 12.21 -8.70 -26.66
C PRO A 126 11.94 -7.43 -25.85
N VAL A 127 13.01 -6.73 -25.51
CA VAL A 127 12.95 -5.48 -24.72
C VAL A 127 12.17 -4.41 -25.48
N GLU A 128 12.42 -4.28 -26.79
CA GLU A 128 11.79 -3.30 -27.68
C GLU A 128 10.29 -3.54 -27.78
N GLU A 129 9.87 -4.80 -27.78
CA GLU A 129 8.46 -5.18 -27.76
C GLU A 129 7.83 -4.79 -26.42
N SER A 130 8.46 -5.14 -25.29
CA SER A 130 7.96 -4.75 -23.96
C SER A 130 7.83 -3.24 -23.79
N LEU A 131 8.76 -2.45 -24.34
CA LEU A 131 8.69 -0.98 -24.31
C LEU A 131 7.49 -0.45 -25.10
N ARG A 132 7.29 -0.95 -26.34
CA ARG A 132 6.12 -0.58 -27.16
C ARG A 132 4.82 -0.94 -26.45
N GLU A 133 4.73 -2.15 -25.93
CA GLU A 133 3.54 -2.62 -25.21
C GLU A 133 3.25 -1.79 -23.97
N PHE A 134 4.28 -1.40 -23.22
CA PHE A 134 4.10 -0.57 -22.02
C PHE A 134 3.64 0.85 -22.36
N GLU A 135 4.08 1.41 -23.49
CA GLU A 135 3.55 2.69 -23.99
C GLU A 135 2.09 2.57 -24.42
N VAL A 136 1.71 1.49 -25.11
CA VAL A 136 0.30 1.21 -25.46
C VAL A 136 -0.57 1.05 -24.21
N MET A 137 -0.04 0.44 -23.15
CA MET A 137 -0.72 0.39 -21.85
C MET A 137 -0.97 1.80 -21.29
N LYS A 138 0.02 2.70 -21.34
CA LYS A 138 -0.10 4.09 -20.87
C LYS A 138 -1.04 4.94 -21.73
N SER A 139 -1.10 4.69 -23.03
CA SER A 139 -2.00 5.40 -23.95
C SER A 139 -3.45 4.89 -23.89
N GLY A 140 -3.73 3.85 -23.09
CA GLY A 140 -5.07 3.28 -22.95
C GLY A 140 -5.49 2.34 -24.08
N GLY A 141 -4.55 1.68 -24.76
CA GLY A 141 -4.84 0.73 -25.83
C GLY A 141 -5.38 -0.64 -25.38
N TYR A 142 -5.41 -0.90 -24.08
CA TYR A 142 -5.80 -2.20 -23.51
C TYR A 142 -6.90 -2.07 -22.45
N GLU A 143 -7.87 -2.98 -22.43
CA GLU A 143 -8.87 -2.99 -21.37
C GLU A 143 -8.26 -3.32 -19.99
N THR A 144 -8.96 -2.93 -18.93
CA THR A 144 -8.59 -3.25 -17.55
C THR A 144 -8.32 -4.75 -17.37
N GLY A 145 -7.11 -5.09 -16.92
CA GLY A 145 -6.72 -6.47 -16.64
C GLY A 145 -6.24 -7.30 -17.84
N LYS A 146 -6.23 -6.73 -19.06
CA LYS A 146 -5.72 -7.42 -20.27
C LYS A 146 -4.19 -7.37 -20.41
N ALA A 147 -3.54 -6.41 -19.77
CA ALA A 147 -2.10 -6.29 -19.75
C ALA A 147 -1.60 -5.79 -18.39
N THR A 148 -0.46 -6.32 -17.97
CA THR A 148 0.24 -5.92 -16.74
C THR A 148 1.74 -5.85 -16.98
N LEU A 149 2.42 -4.90 -16.35
CA LEU A 149 3.89 -4.94 -16.30
C LEU A 149 4.30 -5.82 -15.13
N ARG A 150 5.16 -6.81 -15.38
CA ARG A 150 5.69 -7.71 -14.36
C ARG A 150 7.20 -7.57 -14.24
N LEU A 151 7.70 -7.66 -13.02
CA LEU A 151 9.14 -7.76 -12.77
C LEU A 151 9.61 -9.15 -13.20
N LYS A 152 10.80 -9.25 -13.80
CA LYS A 152 11.44 -10.50 -14.20
C LYS A 152 12.49 -10.87 -13.15
N ILE A 153 12.08 -11.66 -12.17
CA ILE A 153 12.91 -12.05 -11.03
C ILE A 153 13.20 -13.55 -11.13
N ASP A 154 12.56 -14.36 -10.28
CA ASP A 154 12.79 -15.79 -10.19
C ASP A 154 11.51 -16.50 -9.75
N MET A 155 10.94 -17.26 -10.69
CA MET A 155 9.74 -18.07 -10.45
C MET A 155 10.03 -19.36 -9.66
N THR A 156 11.29 -19.72 -9.46
CA THR A 156 11.70 -20.91 -8.69
C THR A 156 12.02 -20.60 -7.22
N SER A 157 12.04 -19.32 -6.86
CA SER A 157 12.35 -18.86 -5.51
C SER A 157 11.43 -19.51 -4.47
N VAL A 158 11.97 -19.75 -3.27
CA VAL A 158 11.18 -20.20 -2.12
C VAL A 158 10.19 -19.11 -1.69
N ASN A 159 10.52 -17.84 -1.90
CA ASN A 159 9.70 -16.70 -1.53
C ASN A 159 8.68 -16.37 -2.65
N PRO A 160 7.36 -16.54 -2.42
CA PRO A 160 6.35 -16.31 -3.46
C PRO A 160 6.19 -14.85 -3.89
N THR A 161 6.77 -13.91 -3.14
CA THR A 161 6.77 -12.49 -3.51
C THR A 161 7.71 -12.21 -4.68
N LEU A 162 8.73 -13.06 -4.88
CA LEU A 162 9.70 -12.96 -5.97
C LEU A 162 9.21 -13.63 -7.27
N TRP A 163 8.02 -14.24 -7.28
CA TRP A 163 7.44 -14.87 -8.47
C TRP A 163 6.85 -13.82 -9.40
N ASP A 164 7.74 -13.20 -10.19
CA ASP A 164 7.49 -12.19 -11.20
C ASP A 164 6.28 -11.29 -10.83
N PRO A 165 6.39 -10.51 -9.74
CA PRO A 165 5.29 -9.72 -9.20
C PRO A 165 4.88 -8.60 -10.16
N VAL A 166 3.61 -8.19 -10.07
CA VAL A 166 3.06 -7.11 -10.90
C VAL A 166 3.61 -5.77 -10.43
N ALA A 167 4.22 -5.02 -11.34
CA ALA A 167 4.68 -3.65 -11.13
C ALA A 167 3.60 -2.62 -11.52
N TYR A 168 2.91 -2.80 -12.65
CA TYR A 168 1.83 -1.90 -13.10
C TYR A 168 0.57 -2.66 -13.52
N ARG A 169 -0.57 -2.03 -13.27
CA ARG A 169 -1.90 -2.49 -13.69
C ARG A 169 -2.67 -1.37 -14.37
N ILE A 170 -3.51 -1.72 -15.34
CA ILE A 170 -4.43 -0.79 -16.00
C ILE A 170 -5.67 -0.58 -15.12
N LYS A 171 -6.08 0.67 -14.94
CA LYS A 171 -7.37 1.08 -14.36
C LYS A 171 -7.84 2.39 -14.99
N TYR A 172 -9.03 2.39 -15.57
CA TYR A 172 -9.67 3.60 -16.13
C TYR A 172 -10.49 4.34 -15.07
N VAL A 173 -9.82 4.81 -14.02
CA VAL A 173 -10.44 5.61 -12.95
C VAL A 173 -9.61 6.87 -12.76
N PRO A 174 -10.22 8.07 -12.75
CA PRO A 174 -9.48 9.31 -12.51
C PRO A 174 -8.91 9.31 -11.08
N HIS A 175 -7.68 9.76 -10.94
CA HIS A 175 -7.01 9.88 -9.67
C HIS A 175 -7.36 11.22 -8.99
N PRO A 176 -7.60 11.27 -7.66
CA PRO A 176 -7.95 12.52 -6.98
C PRO A 176 -6.94 13.66 -7.16
N MET A 177 -5.64 13.34 -7.21
CA MET A 177 -4.57 14.33 -7.34
C MET A 177 -4.13 14.59 -8.78
N THR A 178 -4.18 13.59 -9.65
CA THR A 178 -3.57 13.64 -11.00
C THR A 178 -4.61 13.55 -12.13
N GLY A 179 -5.89 13.51 -11.78
CA GLY A 179 -7.01 13.48 -12.72
C GLY A 179 -6.94 12.27 -13.65
N SER A 180 -7.20 12.52 -14.94
CA SER A 180 -7.19 11.49 -16.00
C SER A 180 -5.85 11.38 -16.73
N LYS A 181 -4.74 11.92 -16.18
CA LYS A 181 -3.41 11.85 -16.80
C LYS A 181 -2.92 10.40 -16.96
N TRP A 182 -3.31 9.52 -16.03
CA TRP A 182 -2.82 8.16 -15.96
C TRP A 182 -3.97 7.14 -16.03
N CYS A 183 -3.78 6.10 -16.83
CA CYS A 183 -4.64 4.90 -16.87
C CYS A 183 -3.90 3.64 -16.39
N ILE A 184 -2.60 3.75 -16.09
CA ILE A 184 -1.79 2.71 -15.48
C ILE A 184 -1.31 3.17 -14.10
N TYR A 185 -1.38 2.27 -13.13
CA TYR A 185 -1.04 2.58 -11.74
C TYR A 185 -0.05 1.57 -11.18
N PRO A 186 0.98 2.03 -10.43
CA PRO A 186 1.97 1.15 -9.86
C PRO A 186 1.39 0.29 -8.73
N SER A 187 1.99 -0.88 -8.51
CA SER A 187 1.70 -1.73 -7.38
C SER A 187 2.36 -1.18 -6.11
N TYR A 188 1.98 -1.74 -4.96
CA TYR A 188 2.52 -1.33 -3.67
C TYR A 188 3.99 -1.70 -3.61
N ASP A 189 4.28 -2.95 -3.97
CA ASP A 189 5.62 -3.52 -3.92
C ASP A 189 6.61 -2.77 -4.81
N TYR A 190 6.11 -2.23 -5.93
CA TYR A 190 6.92 -1.42 -6.84
C TYR A 190 7.13 0.02 -6.34
N SER A 191 6.05 0.71 -5.98
CA SER A 191 6.12 2.13 -5.61
C SER A 191 6.76 2.39 -4.24
N HIS A 192 6.47 1.54 -3.25
CA HIS A 192 6.87 1.77 -1.87
C HIS A 192 8.38 1.89 -1.69
N CYS A 193 9.14 0.95 -2.26
CA CYS A 193 10.60 0.93 -2.13
C CYS A 193 11.25 2.10 -2.85
N ILE A 194 10.81 2.36 -4.09
CA ILE A 194 11.34 3.45 -4.90
C ILE A 194 11.10 4.80 -4.23
N ILE A 195 9.89 5.08 -3.75
CA ILE A 195 9.60 6.36 -3.12
C ILE A 195 10.38 6.51 -1.81
N ASP A 196 10.55 5.46 -1.01
CA ASP A 196 11.42 5.54 0.17
C ASP A 196 12.86 5.91 -0.18
N SER A 197 13.39 5.38 -1.28
CA SER A 197 14.71 5.78 -1.78
C SER A 197 14.74 7.22 -2.26
N LEU A 198 13.75 7.66 -3.04
CA LEU A 198 13.68 9.02 -3.60
C LEU A 198 13.50 10.07 -2.50
N GLU A 199 12.79 9.72 -1.44
CA GLU A 199 12.63 10.56 -0.26
C GLU A 199 13.82 10.51 0.72
N HIS A 200 14.87 9.74 0.39
CA HIS A 200 16.05 9.52 1.25
C HIS A 200 15.68 9.08 2.67
N ILE A 201 14.82 8.06 2.77
CA ILE A 201 14.38 7.51 4.05
C ILE A 201 15.46 6.60 4.61
N ASP A 202 16.09 6.95 5.73
CA ASP A 202 17.10 6.08 6.35
C ASP A 202 16.51 4.78 6.89
N TYR A 203 15.34 4.89 7.53
CA TYR A 203 14.65 3.79 8.20
C TYR A 203 13.18 3.73 7.76
N SER A 204 12.82 2.66 7.06
CA SER A 204 11.45 2.36 6.65
C SER A 204 10.82 1.39 7.65
N LEU A 205 9.93 1.90 8.50
CA LEU A 205 9.24 1.07 9.50
C LEU A 205 7.93 0.52 8.93
N CYS A 206 7.79 -0.79 8.92
CA CYS A 206 6.56 -1.47 8.51
C CYS A 206 6.15 -2.52 9.55
N THR A 207 4.99 -3.14 9.35
CA THR A 207 4.53 -4.20 10.25
C THR A 207 5.03 -5.57 9.80
N LEU A 208 5.11 -6.54 10.71
CA LEU A 208 5.63 -7.89 10.44
C LEU A 208 4.96 -8.62 9.26
N GLU A 209 3.73 -8.25 8.88
CA GLU A 209 3.07 -8.84 7.70
C GLU A 209 3.80 -8.56 6.37
N PHE A 210 4.74 -7.62 6.37
CA PHE A 210 5.54 -7.24 5.20
C PHE A 210 6.95 -7.82 5.21
N GLU A 211 7.33 -8.60 6.22
CA GLU A 211 8.67 -9.20 6.34
C GLU A 211 9.07 -9.99 5.08
N VAL A 212 8.16 -10.84 4.57
CA VAL A 212 8.38 -11.64 3.36
C VAL A 212 8.56 -10.81 2.09
N ARG A 213 8.19 -9.52 2.10
CA ARG A 213 8.33 -8.61 0.95
C ARG A 213 9.65 -7.84 0.99
N ARG A 214 10.44 -7.98 2.05
CA ARG A 214 11.74 -7.30 2.19
C ARG A 214 12.71 -7.67 1.08
N ASP A 215 12.73 -8.93 0.66
CA ASP A 215 13.58 -9.39 -0.45
C ASP A 215 13.23 -8.67 -1.76
N LEU A 216 11.93 -8.56 -2.04
CA LEU A 216 11.42 -7.85 -3.22
C LEU A 216 11.74 -6.35 -3.15
N TYR A 217 11.57 -5.74 -1.98
CA TYR A 217 11.90 -4.35 -1.73
C TYR A 217 13.35 -4.05 -2.12
N TYR A 218 14.29 -4.88 -1.63
CA TYR A 218 15.70 -4.69 -1.90
C TYR A 218 16.10 -5.04 -3.33
N TRP A 219 15.47 -6.06 -3.92
CA TRP A 219 15.72 -6.43 -5.30
C TRP A 219 15.42 -5.26 -6.26
N VAL A 220 14.28 -4.58 -6.09
CA VAL A 220 13.91 -3.44 -6.95
C VAL A 220 14.93 -2.31 -6.86
N LEU A 221 15.37 -1.98 -5.64
CA LEU A 221 16.36 -0.91 -5.41
C LEU A 221 17.72 -1.26 -6.02
N GLU A 222 18.17 -2.50 -5.87
CA GLU A 222 19.42 -2.99 -6.45
C GLU A 222 19.37 -2.95 -7.98
N GLN A 223 18.29 -3.43 -8.61
CA GLN A 223 18.19 -3.40 -10.08
C GLN A 223 18.12 -1.98 -10.65
N LEU A 224 17.69 -0.99 -9.85
CA LEU A 224 17.60 0.41 -10.26
C LEU A 224 18.83 1.24 -9.88
N ASP A 225 19.78 0.67 -9.14
CA ASP A 225 20.95 1.36 -8.55
C ASP A 225 20.54 2.54 -7.66
N LEU A 226 19.51 2.33 -6.83
CA LEU A 226 18.94 3.36 -5.95
C LEU A 226 19.48 3.26 -4.52
N TYR A 227 19.33 4.35 -3.75
CA TYR A 227 19.64 4.37 -2.33
C TYR A 227 18.84 3.27 -1.60
N ARG A 228 19.46 2.66 -0.59
CA ARG A 228 18.89 1.51 0.13
C ARG A 228 18.52 1.87 1.56
N PRO A 229 17.25 2.24 1.82
CA PRO A 229 16.70 2.37 3.17
C PRO A 229 16.84 1.09 3.99
N TYR A 230 17.01 1.21 5.31
CA TYR A 230 16.90 0.09 6.22
C TYR A 230 15.43 -0.20 6.53
N VAL A 231 14.94 -1.39 6.18
CA VAL A 231 13.57 -1.82 6.49
C VAL A 231 13.54 -2.53 7.84
N TRP A 232 12.74 -2.02 8.79
CA TRP A 232 12.52 -2.63 10.10
C TRP A 232 11.05 -2.90 10.35
N GLU A 233 10.76 -4.11 10.82
CA GLU A 233 9.41 -4.59 11.08
C GLU A 233 9.08 -4.56 12.57
N PHE A 234 7.83 -4.28 12.90
CA PHE A 234 7.32 -4.42 14.25
C PHE A 234 5.96 -5.10 14.30
N ALA A 235 5.66 -5.70 15.46
CA ALA A 235 4.37 -6.33 15.69
C ALA A 235 3.23 -5.29 15.66
N ARG A 236 2.19 -5.60 14.87
CA ARG A 236 0.95 -4.81 14.83
C ARG A 236 0.36 -4.68 16.23
N LEU A 237 -0.31 -3.56 16.52
CA LEU A 237 -1.10 -3.44 17.73
C LEU A 237 -2.37 -4.28 17.61
N ASN A 238 -2.54 -5.24 18.51
CA ASN A 238 -3.79 -5.96 18.69
C ASN A 238 -4.32 -5.66 20.10
N ILE A 239 -5.54 -5.14 20.19
CA ILE A 239 -6.17 -4.81 21.46
C ILE A 239 -7.28 -5.82 21.68
N THR A 240 -7.18 -6.61 22.76
CA THR A 240 -8.21 -7.57 23.16
C THR A 240 -9.55 -6.86 23.37
N HIS A 241 -10.65 -7.52 22.99
CA HIS A 241 -12.02 -6.99 23.05
C HIS A 241 -12.36 -5.84 22.07
N TYR A 242 -11.44 -5.40 21.21
CA TYR A 242 -11.71 -4.40 20.17
C TYR A 242 -11.59 -4.98 18.76
N MET A 243 -12.46 -4.55 17.85
CA MET A 243 -12.38 -4.88 16.43
C MET A 243 -11.70 -3.76 15.65
N LEU A 244 -10.51 -4.05 15.11
CA LEU A 244 -9.72 -3.07 14.35
C LEU A 244 -9.91 -3.21 12.83
N SER A 245 -10.40 -4.35 12.34
CA SER A 245 -10.52 -4.59 10.89
C SER A 245 -11.60 -3.74 10.22
N LYS A 246 -11.21 -2.97 9.19
CA LYS A 246 -12.12 -2.22 8.30
C LYS A 246 -13.35 -3.04 7.88
N ARG A 247 -13.13 -4.26 7.37
CA ARG A 247 -14.22 -5.10 6.83
C ARG A 247 -15.26 -5.42 7.89
N LYS A 248 -14.83 -5.69 9.13
CA LYS A 248 -15.73 -5.97 10.27
C LYS A 248 -16.44 -4.69 10.72
N ILE A 249 -15.72 -3.57 10.81
CA ILE A 249 -16.27 -2.26 11.18
C ILE A 249 -17.36 -1.83 10.19
N LEU A 250 -17.09 -1.89 8.88
CA LEU A 250 -18.06 -1.50 7.86
C LEU A 250 -19.31 -2.38 7.86
N LYS A 251 -19.19 -3.66 8.21
CA LYS A 251 -20.35 -4.55 8.38
C LYS A 251 -21.26 -4.12 9.54
N ILE A 252 -20.69 -3.51 10.58
CA ILE A 252 -21.45 -2.99 11.74
C ILE A 252 -22.05 -1.62 11.41
N VAL A 253 -21.29 -0.75 10.73
CA VAL A 253 -21.72 0.63 10.44
C VAL A 253 -22.81 0.69 9.38
N ARG A 254 -22.71 -0.09 8.28
CA ARG A 254 -23.65 0.00 7.15
C ARG A 254 -25.12 -0.24 7.56
N PRO A 255 -25.47 -1.26 8.37
CA PRO A 255 -26.85 -1.49 8.81
C PRO A 255 -27.35 -0.47 9.84
N CYS A 256 -26.46 0.07 10.69
CA CYS A 256 -26.82 0.97 11.79
C CYS A 256 -27.13 2.41 11.37
N THR A 257 -27.15 2.74 10.07
CA THR A 257 -27.44 4.10 9.58
C THR A 257 -28.94 4.44 9.50
N ARG A 258 -29.84 3.50 9.79
CA ARG A 258 -31.27 3.79 10.00
C ARG A 258 -31.56 4.06 11.49
N GLY A 259 -31.15 5.24 11.94
CA GLY A 259 -31.52 5.80 13.24
C GLY A 259 -30.66 5.31 14.41
N SER A 260 -30.34 6.24 15.32
CA SER A 260 -29.64 6.05 16.60
C SER A 260 -28.11 6.11 16.56
N THR A 261 -27.56 7.27 16.92
CA THR A 261 -26.52 7.54 17.98
C THR A 261 -25.45 6.50 18.36
N CYS A 262 -25.17 5.48 17.55
CA CYS A 262 -24.30 4.35 17.89
C CYS A 262 -22.91 4.41 17.22
N VAL A 263 -22.45 5.61 16.86
CA VAL A 263 -21.05 5.84 16.38
C VAL A 263 -20.12 6.23 17.55
N ARG A 264 -20.53 5.98 18.80
CA ARG A 264 -19.76 6.32 20.02
C ARG A 264 -18.47 5.51 20.23
N ALA A 265 -18.13 4.55 19.37
CA ALA A 265 -17.01 3.64 19.58
C ALA A 265 -15.96 3.59 18.44
N LEU A 266 -16.13 4.35 17.35
CA LEU A 266 -15.28 4.16 16.15
C LEU A 266 -14.31 5.30 15.83
N VAL A 267 -14.56 6.49 16.37
CA VAL A 267 -13.66 7.63 16.22
C VAL A 267 -13.22 8.00 17.63
N GLY A 268 -12.05 7.52 18.04
CA GLY A 268 -11.46 7.76 19.36
C GLY A 268 -10.99 9.20 19.57
N VAL A 269 -11.77 10.19 19.15
CA VAL A 269 -11.57 11.59 19.52
C VAL A 269 -12.40 11.83 20.78
N PRO A 270 -11.79 12.24 21.91
CA PRO A 270 -12.54 12.63 23.08
C PRO A 270 -13.18 14.00 22.82
N GLU A 271 -14.41 14.02 22.31
CA GLU A 271 -15.26 15.17 22.58
C GLU A 271 -15.55 15.19 24.09
N ARG A 272 -15.12 16.26 24.77
CA ARG A 272 -15.59 16.55 26.13
C ARG A 272 -17.10 16.76 26.05
N CYS A 273 -17.88 15.71 26.32
CA CYS A 273 -19.31 15.87 26.61
C CYS A 273 -19.43 16.77 27.84
N SER A 274 -19.79 18.02 27.62
CA SER A 274 -20.24 18.94 28.66
C SER A 274 -21.42 18.32 29.41
N SER A 275 -21.22 18.13 30.71
CA SER A 275 -22.22 18.08 31.78
C SER A 275 -23.62 17.58 31.41
N ARG A 276 -23.91 16.30 31.70
CA ARG A 276 -25.14 15.83 32.37
C ARG A 276 -25.03 14.35 32.75
N PRO A 277 -25.60 13.93 33.89
CA PRO A 277 -25.29 12.65 34.53
C PRO A 277 -25.94 11.48 33.78
N ARG A 278 -25.17 10.40 33.55
CA ARG A 278 -25.71 9.14 33.00
C ARG A 278 -26.20 8.26 34.15
N PRO A 279 -27.37 7.60 34.01
CA PRO A 279 -27.74 6.51 34.89
C PRO A 279 -26.85 5.29 34.59
N ARG A 280 -26.46 4.60 35.67
CA ARG A 280 -25.85 3.27 35.66
C ARG A 280 -26.90 2.27 35.19
N VAL A 281 -26.60 1.43 34.20
CA VAL A 281 -27.00 0.00 34.21
C VAL A 281 -25.99 -0.81 33.41
N CYS A 282 -25.19 -1.60 34.13
CA CYS A 282 -24.68 -2.88 33.68
C CYS A 282 -25.83 -3.89 33.80
N SER A 283 -26.14 -4.66 32.76
CA SER A 283 -26.53 -6.06 32.97
C SER A 283 -26.35 -6.87 31.68
N VAL A 284 -25.52 -7.89 31.84
CA VAL A 284 -25.38 -9.08 31.00
C VAL A 284 -26.68 -9.89 31.09
N ALA A 285 -27.15 -10.49 29.99
CA ALA A 285 -27.63 -11.89 29.93
C ALA A 285 -28.20 -12.25 28.56
N CYS A 286 -27.82 -13.46 28.13
CA CYS A 286 -28.26 -14.26 26.98
C CYS A 286 -29.73 -14.16 26.57
N ARG A 287 -29.98 -14.15 25.25
CA ARG A 287 -30.46 -15.31 24.47
C ARG A 287 -30.10 -15.12 23.00
#